data_AF-A0A1Y4E1N8-F1
#
_entry.id   AF-A0A1Y4E1N8-F1
#
_cell.length_a   1.000
_cell.length_b   1.000
_cell.length_c   1.000
_cell.angle_alpha   90.00
_cell.angle_beta   90.00
_cell.angle_gamma   90.00
#
_symmetry.space_group_name_H-M   'P 1'
#
loop_
_entity.id
_entity.type
_entity.pdbx_description
1 polymer ?
#
loop_
_entity_poly.entity_id
_entity_poly.type
_entity_poly.pdbx_seq_one_letter_code
_entity_poly.pdbx_strand_id
1 'polypeptide(L)'
;MTDKYLNEFSNRESKRNYRFFLDETINIVDGVVKRSDSQLFKIILSQLYDIKENVVKTGRLTDWTDIDDRYTIGSLAIKSFDDNDPMKDRIQTIFYGAIEYVNLPEL
;
A
#
# COMPACT_ATOMS: atom_id res chain seq x y z
N MET A 1 -8.09 -7.90 15.34
CA MET A 1 -9.35 -7.25 14.90
C MET A 1 -9.05 -6.68 13.52
N THR A 2 -8.75 -7.59 12.59
CA THR A 2 -7.92 -7.34 11.38
C THR A 2 -8.77 -7.23 10.11
N ASP A 3 -10.10 -7.18 10.28
CA ASP A 3 -11.05 -7.52 9.22
C ASP A 3 -11.58 -6.34 8.43
N LYS A 4 -11.49 -5.09 8.93
CA LYS A 4 -12.29 -4.01 8.33
C LYS A 4 -11.76 -3.57 6.96
N TYR A 5 -10.45 -3.31 6.84
CA TYR A 5 -9.86 -2.83 5.58
C TYR A 5 -9.51 -3.95 4.61
N LEU A 6 -9.18 -5.14 5.11
CA LEU A 6 -9.12 -6.36 4.31
C LEU A 6 -10.49 -6.68 3.68
N ASN A 7 -11.60 -6.53 4.44
CA ASN A 7 -12.96 -6.68 3.87
C ASN A 7 -13.36 -5.54 2.92
N GLU A 8 -12.93 -4.30 3.16
CA GLU A 8 -13.30 -3.19 2.28
C GLU A 8 -12.63 -3.32 0.89
N PHE A 9 -11.40 -3.85 0.83
CA PHE A 9 -10.76 -4.19 -0.45
C PHE A 9 -11.38 -5.47 -1.05
N SER A 10 -11.51 -6.56 -0.28
CA SER A 10 -11.95 -7.87 -0.77
C SER A 10 -13.34 -7.87 -1.43
N ASN A 11 -14.23 -6.99 -0.99
CA ASN A 11 -15.61 -6.94 -1.50
C ASN A 11 -15.74 -6.16 -2.82
N ARG A 12 -14.70 -5.44 -3.28
CA ARG A 12 -14.68 -4.63 -4.51
C ARG A 12 -13.28 -4.56 -5.13
N GLU A 13 -12.56 -5.67 -5.18
CA GLU A 13 -11.21 -5.73 -5.71
C GLU A 13 -11.19 -5.34 -7.19
N SER A 14 -10.73 -4.12 -7.49
CA SER A 14 -10.52 -3.64 -8.85
C SER A 14 -9.29 -2.75 -8.90
N LYS A 15 -8.65 -2.68 -10.07
CA LYS A 15 -7.51 -1.79 -10.30
C LYS A 15 -7.89 -0.34 -10.06
N ARG A 16 -9.14 0.07 -10.37
CA ARG A 16 -9.64 1.41 -10.08
C ARG A 16 -9.68 1.70 -8.58
N ASN A 17 -10.22 0.78 -7.79
CA ASN A 17 -10.32 0.93 -6.35
C ASN A 17 -8.93 0.90 -5.69
N TYR A 18 -8.04 0.02 -6.16
CA TYR A 18 -6.65 0.01 -5.73
C TYR A 18 -5.95 1.35 -6.00
N ARG A 19 -6.07 1.88 -7.22
CA ARG A 19 -5.50 3.19 -7.59
C ARG A 19 -6.00 4.31 -6.68
N PHE A 20 -7.32 4.34 -6.43
CA PHE A 20 -7.94 5.32 -5.54
C PHE A 20 -7.40 5.20 -4.12
N PHE A 21 -7.34 3.99 -3.58
CA PHE A 21 -6.89 3.73 -2.21
C PHE A 21 -5.40 4.03 -2.01
N LEU A 22 -4.57 3.70 -3.00
CA LEU A 22 -3.15 4.04 -3.03
C LEU A 22 -2.96 5.57 -3.02
N ASP A 23 -3.69 6.28 -3.88
CA ASP A 23 -3.62 7.75 -3.96
C ASP A 23 -4.09 8.42 -2.67
N GLU A 24 -5.19 7.95 -2.07
CA GLU A 24 -5.66 8.42 -0.77
C GLU A 24 -4.58 8.22 0.31
N THR A 25 -3.99 7.03 0.36
CA THR A 25 -2.99 6.71 1.37
C THR A 25 -1.69 7.50 1.19
N ILE A 26 -1.25 7.73 -0.05
CA ILE A 26 -0.15 8.65 -0.36
C ILE A 26 -0.44 10.03 0.21
N ASN A 27 -1.63 10.58 -0.02
CA ASN A 27 -2.00 11.91 0.48
C ASN A 27 -2.02 11.98 2.01
N ILE A 28 -2.51 10.93 2.69
CA ILE A 28 -2.51 10.85 4.15
C ILE A 28 -1.08 10.83 4.68
N VAL A 29 -0.23 9.94 4.16
CA VAL A 29 1.16 9.79 4.61
C VAL A 29 1.99 11.04 4.30
N ASP A 30 1.82 11.64 3.12
CA ASP A 30 2.44 12.92 2.76
C ASP A 30 2.04 14.04 3.74
N GLY A 31 0.77 14.08 4.14
CA GLY A 31 0.31 14.99 5.19
C GLY A 31 1.02 14.77 6.53
N VAL A 32 1.30 13.52 6.90
CA VAL A 32 2.06 13.19 8.12
C VAL A 32 3.53 13.61 7.99
N VAL A 33 4.16 13.34 6.85
CA VAL A 33 5.56 13.75 6.58
C VAL A 33 5.72 15.28 6.59
N LYS A 34 4.72 16.02 6.10
CA LYS A 34 4.75 17.50 6.15
C LYS A 34 4.64 18.06 7.57
N ARG A 35 4.12 17.28 8.53
CA ARG A 35 3.88 17.70 9.92
C ARG A 35 4.84 17.05 10.92
N SER A 36 5.64 16.08 10.49
CA SER A 36 6.55 15.34 11.35
C SER A 36 7.83 14.97 10.60
N ASP A 37 8.98 15.00 11.28
CA ASP A 37 10.25 14.58 10.69
C ASP A 37 10.46 13.06 10.76
N SER A 38 9.37 12.29 10.79
CA SER A 38 9.44 10.84 10.95
C SER A 38 10.07 10.17 9.75
N GLN A 39 11.27 9.61 9.94
CA GLN A 39 11.98 8.88 8.90
C GLN A 39 11.21 7.65 8.43
N LEU A 40 10.47 6.99 9.32
CA LEU A 40 9.59 5.88 8.98
C LEU A 40 8.56 6.30 7.92
N PHE A 41 7.84 7.40 8.14
CA PHE A 41 6.83 7.87 7.20
C PHE A 41 7.43 8.33 5.87
N LYS A 42 8.65 8.88 5.86
CA LYS A 42 9.36 9.20 4.61
C LYS A 42 9.69 7.94 3.79
N ILE A 43 10.14 6.86 4.44
CA ILE A 43 10.43 5.58 3.78
C ILE A 43 9.14 4.97 3.22
N ILE A 44 8.07 4.94 4.04
CA ILE A 44 6.75 4.47 3.62
C ILE A 44 6.28 5.27 2.39
N LEU A 45 6.34 6.61 2.44
CA LEU A 45 5.90 7.48 1.35
C LEU A 45 6.68 7.20 0.06
N SER A 46 8.00 7.03 0.16
CA SER A 46 8.84 6.70 -1.00
C SER A 46 8.42 5.39 -1.66
N GLN A 47 8.13 4.35 -0.87
CA GLN A 47 7.71 3.05 -1.40
C GLN A 47 6.30 3.12 -2.00
N LEU A 48 5.38 3.88 -1.41
CA LEU A 48 4.04 4.09 -1.99
C LEU A 48 4.11 4.76 -3.37
N TYR A 49 4.97 5.77 -3.53
CA TYR A 49 5.18 6.41 -4.84
C TYR A 49 5.82 5.45 -5.85
N ASP A 50 6.77 4.62 -5.41
CA ASP A 50 7.40 3.64 -6.28
C ASP A 50 6.41 2.54 -6.74
N ILE A 51 5.51 2.08 -5.85
CA ILE A 51 4.39 1.20 -6.21
C ILE A 51 3.49 1.87 -7.26
N LYS A 52 3.13 3.13 -7.05
CA LYS A 52 2.30 3.89 -8.01
C LYS A 52 2.95 3.97 -9.40
N GLU A 53 4.26 4.09 -9.46
CA GLU A 53 4.98 4.19 -10.73
C GLU A 53 5.20 2.81 -11.37
N ASN A 54 5.77 1.86 -10.62
CA ASN A 54 6.26 0.60 -11.16
C ASN A 54 5.21 -0.51 -11.24
N VAL A 55 4.20 -0.49 -10.36
CA VAL A 55 3.12 -1.48 -10.39
C VAL A 55 1.94 -0.92 -11.17
N VAL A 56 1.46 0.26 -10.80
CA VAL A 56 0.20 0.81 -11.33
C VAL A 56 0.35 1.38 -12.74
N LYS A 57 1.32 2.28 -12.96
CA LYS A 57 1.43 2.99 -14.24
C LYS A 57 2.15 2.17 -15.31
N THR A 58 3.27 1.56 -14.95
CA THR A 58 4.11 0.85 -15.93
C THR A 58 3.83 -0.64 -16.02
N GLY A 59 3.20 -1.23 -14.99
CA GLY A 59 2.94 -2.68 -14.94
C GLY A 59 4.23 -3.52 -15.01
N ARG A 60 5.36 -3.01 -14.50
CA ARG A 60 6.67 -3.66 -14.59
C ARG A 60 6.89 -4.74 -13.54
N LEU A 61 6.33 -4.55 -12.35
CA LEU A 61 6.47 -5.48 -11.24
C LEU A 61 5.17 -6.26 -11.13
N THR A 62 5.16 -7.46 -11.68
CA THR A 62 3.96 -8.29 -11.85
C THR A 62 4.06 -9.64 -11.15
N ASP A 63 5.27 -10.03 -10.73
CA ASP A 63 5.52 -11.22 -9.93
C ASP A 63 5.53 -10.84 -8.44
N TRP A 64 4.92 -11.67 -7.61
CA TRP A 64 4.90 -11.48 -6.16
C TRP A 64 6.31 -11.43 -5.57
N THR A 65 7.27 -12.19 -6.14
CA THR A 65 8.68 -12.20 -5.69
C THR A 65 9.36 -10.86 -5.95
N ASP A 66 9.14 -10.25 -7.12
CA ASP A 66 9.67 -8.93 -7.45
C ASP A 66 9.12 -7.84 -6.50
N ILE A 67 7.85 -7.97 -6.09
CA ILE A 67 7.20 -7.06 -5.15
C ILE A 67 7.75 -7.24 -3.73
N ASP A 68 7.88 -8.48 -3.26
CA ASP A 68 8.37 -8.82 -1.92
C ASP A 68 9.84 -8.41 -1.74
N ASP A 69 10.70 -8.69 -2.74
CA ASP A 69 12.11 -8.31 -2.72
C ASP A 69 12.32 -6.79 -2.76
N ARG A 70 11.44 -6.06 -3.45
CA ARG A 70 11.59 -4.61 -3.63
C ARG A 70 11.03 -3.81 -2.47
N TYR A 71 9.91 -4.23 -1.88
CA TYR A 71 9.18 -3.42 -0.91
C TYR A 71 9.19 -4.02 0.48
N THR A 72 9.82 -3.30 1.40
CA THR A 72 9.79 -3.65 2.83
C THR A 72 8.53 -3.13 3.53
N ILE A 73 7.67 -2.38 2.83
CA ILE A 73 6.55 -1.61 3.42
C ILE A 73 5.59 -2.48 4.24
N GLY A 74 5.31 -3.71 3.80
CA GLY A 74 4.48 -4.67 4.53
C GLY A 74 5.11 -5.08 5.86
N SER A 75 6.40 -5.43 5.84
CA SER A 75 7.14 -5.80 7.06
C SER A 75 7.35 -4.61 8.02
N LEU A 76 7.56 -3.41 7.47
CA LEU A 76 7.65 -2.17 8.24
C LEU A 76 6.33 -1.87 8.93
N ALA A 77 5.21 -2.06 8.26
CA ALA A 77 3.90 -1.85 8.85
C ALA A 77 3.67 -2.74 10.09
N ILE A 78 4.03 -4.02 9.98
CA ILE A 78 3.89 -4.98 11.08
C ILE A 78 4.77 -4.61 12.27
N LYS A 79 6.01 -4.17 12.01
CA LYS A 79 7.01 -3.90 13.05
C LYS A 79 6.84 -2.55 13.73
N SER A 80 6.25 -1.57 13.04
CA SER A 80 6.27 -0.17 13.46
C SER A 80 4.93 0.38 13.93
N PHE A 81 3.83 -0.32 13.69
CA PHE A 81 2.50 0.09 14.12
C PHE A 81 1.85 -0.97 15.01
N ASP A 82 1.02 -0.50 15.94
CA ASP A 82 0.22 -1.36 16.80
C ASP A 82 -0.76 -2.20 15.98
N ASP A 83 -1.16 -3.35 16.51
CA ASP A 83 -2.06 -4.30 15.82
C ASP A 83 -3.44 -3.74 15.46
N ASN A 84 -3.87 -2.67 16.13
CA ASN A 84 -5.15 -2.01 15.86
C ASN A 84 -4.97 -0.63 15.20
N ASP A 85 -3.77 -0.29 14.73
CA ASP A 85 -3.50 0.97 14.06
C ASP A 85 -4.07 0.94 12.62
N PRO A 86 -4.99 1.85 12.25
CA PRO A 86 -5.55 1.90 10.89
C PRO A 86 -4.49 2.12 9.79
N MET A 87 -3.35 2.71 10.12
CA MET A 87 -2.23 2.89 9.18
C MET A 87 -1.56 1.55 8.85
N LYS A 88 -1.47 0.64 9.83
CA LYS A 88 -0.96 -0.72 9.62
C LYS A 88 -1.79 -1.43 8.56
N ASP A 89 -3.10 -1.45 8.77
CA ASP A 89 -4.05 -2.11 7.87
C ASP A 89 -3.98 -1.51 6.46
N ARG A 90 -3.97 -0.17 6.33
CA ARG A 90 -3.86 0.51 5.03
C ARG A 90 -2.61 0.11 4.26
N ILE A 91 -1.46 0.12 4.93
CA ILE A 91 -0.19 -0.21 4.30
C ILE A 91 -0.14 -1.69 3.90
N GLN A 92 -0.64 -2.58 4.76
CA GLN A 92 -0.73 -4.01 4.45
C GLN A 92 -1.65 -4.26 3.26
N THR A 93 -2.82 -3.62 3.20
CA THR A 93 -3.74 -3.71 2.06
C THR A 93 -3.07 -3.23 0.76
N ILE A 94 -2.29 -2.15 0.80
CA ILE A 94 -1.56 -1.68 -0.40
C ILE A 94 -0.50 -2.68 -0.85
N PHE A 95 0.24 -3.25 0.09
CA PHE A 95 1.27 -4.25 -0.22
C PHE A 95 0.65 -5.50 -0.85
N TYR A 96 -0.38 -6.08 -0.24
CA TYR A 96 -1.09 -7.23 -0.83
C TYR A 96 -1.76 -6.88 -2.16
N GLY A 97 -2.38 -5.71 -2.27
CA GLY A 97 -2.96 -5.27 -3.54
C GLY A 97 -1.92 -4.98 -4.62
N ALA A 98 -0.66 -4.68 -4.27
CA ALA A 98 0.43 -4.56 -5.23
C ALA A 98 0.81 -5.93 -5.82
N ILE A 99 0.87 -6.96 -4.97
CA ILE A 99 1.11 -8.36 -5.37
C ILE A 99 0.02 -8.82 -6.34
N GLU A 100 -1.24 -8.57 -6.00
CA GLU A 100 -2.38 -9.03 -6.80
C GLU A 100 -2.76 -8.09 -7.95
N TYR A 101 -2.07 -6.95 -8.11
CA TYR A 101 -2.54 -5.86 -8.97
C TYR A 101 -2.85 -6.30 -10.41
N VAL A 102 -2.03 -7.19 -10.96
CA VAL A 102 -2.20 -7.69 -12.33
C VAL A 102 -3.43 -8.58 -12.49
N ASN A 103 -3.84 -9.26 -11.43
CA ASN A 103 -5.00 -10.15 -11.39
C ASN A 103 -6.31 -9.39 -11.14
N LEU A 104 -6.24 -8.14 -10.68
CA LEU A 104 -7.41 -7.32 -10.42
C LEU A 104 -8.16 -6.94 -11.72
N PRO A 105 -9.50 -6.96 -11.71
CA PRO A 105 -10.30 -6.45 -12.82
C PRO A 105 -10.19 -4.92 -12.95
N GLU A 106 -10.37 -4.36 -14.16
CA GLU A 106 -10.27 -2.91 -14.40
C GLU A 106 -11.48 -2.06 -13.96
N LEU A 107 -12.54 -2.67 -13.40
CA LEU A 107 -13.84 -2.06 -13.11
C LEU A 107 -13.79 -0.79 -12.23
#